data_AF-A0A084T7L4-F1
#
_entry.id   AF-A0A084T7L4-F1
#
_cell.length_a   1.000
_cell.length_b   1.000
_cell.length_c   1.000
_cell.angle_alpha   90.00
_cell.angle_beta   90.00
_cell.angle_gamma   90.00
#
_symmetry.space_group_name_H-M   'P 1'
#
loop_
_entity.id
_entity.type
_entity.pdbx_description
1 polymer ?
#
loop_
_entity_poly.entity_id
_entity_poly.type
_entity_poly.pdbx_seq_one_letter_code
_entity_poly.pdbx_strand_id
1 'polypeptide(L)'
;MPLNNNNDYPHSVLFPELTHRESKILHLYATGSTQQNIALSCDIAEVTVKKQMSEMRDKFNCGSSSELRQIYLCRILTPILNLALNS
;
A
#
# COMPACT_ATOMS: atom_id res chain seq x y z
N MET A 1 -23.53 -0.05 18.70
CA MET A 1 -22.15 -0.59 18.70
C MET A 1 -21.34 0.23 17.72
N PRO A 2 -20.18 0.79 18.10
CA PRO A 2 -19.36 1.54 17.15
C PRO A 2 -18.75 0.54 16.14
N LEU A 3 -18.78 0.91 14.87
CA LEU A 3 -18.19 0.14 13.77
C LEU A 3 -16.68 0.11 13.99
N ASN A 4 -16.14 -1.08 14.27
CA ASN A 4 -14.70 -1.30 14.41
C ASN A 4 -14.04 -1.14 13.04
N ASN A 5 -13.10 -0.18 12.92
CA ASN A 5 -12.42 0.28 11.71
C ASN A 5 -11.42 -0.74 11.12
N ASN A 6 -11.80 -2.02 11.06
CA ASN A 6 -10.98 -3.06 10.45
C ASN A 6 -11.32 -3.18 8.97
N ASN A 7 -10.87 -2.21 8.17
CA ASN A 7 -10.73 -2.37 6.72
C ASN A 7 -9.54 -3.30 6.40
N ASP A 8 -9.45 -4.44 7.07
CA ASP A 8 -8.46 -5.48 6.79
C ASP A 8 -8.92 -6.25 5.54
N TYR A 9 -8.84 -5.62 4.37
CA TYR A 9 -8.53 -6.41 3.18
C TYR A 9 -7.27 -7.19 3.51
N PRO A 10 -7.16 -8.49 3.18
CA PRO A 10 -5.99 -9.27 3.57
C PRO A 10 -4.79 -8.78 2.74
N HIS A 11 -4.15 -7.71 3.22
CA HIS A 11 -2.93 -7.13 2.68
C HIS A 11 -1.85 -8.22 2.56
N SER A 12 -1.87 -9.21 3.44
CA SER A 12 -1.03 -10.40 3.39
C SER A 12 -1.24 -11.28 2.14
N VAL A 13 -2.43 -11.29 1.56
CA VAL A 13 -2.73 -12.06 0.33
C VAL A 13 -2.27 -11.30 -0.90
N LEU A 14 -2.52 -9.99 -0.96
CA LEU A 14 -2.15 -9.17 -2.11
C LEU A 14 -0.69 -8.75 -2.11
N PHE A 15 -0.07 -8.61 -0.94
CA PHE A 15 1.28 -8.12 -0.75
C PHE A 15 2.02 -8.97 0.31
N PRO A 16 2.27 -10.26 0.03
CA PRO A 16 2.95 -11.15 0.97
C PRO A 16 4.40 -10.74 1.28
N GLU A 17 4.98 -9.87 0.45
CA GLU A 17 6.36 -9.37 0.61
C GLU A 17 6.45 -8.22 1.63
N LEU A 18 5.30 -7.65 1.98
CA LEU A 18 5.21 -6.47 2.84
C LEU A 18 4.79 -6.84 4.26
N THR A 19 5.41 -6.19 5.22
CA THR A 19 4.87 -6.11 6.58
C THR A 19 3.56 -5.32 6.59
N HIS A 20 2.78 -5.48 7.65
CA HIS A 20 1.53 -4.71 7.83
C HIS A 20 1.77 -3.19 7.76
N ARG A 21 2.88 -2.71 8.34
CA ARG A 21 3.23 -1.28 8.31
C ARG A 21 3.59 -0.81 6.90
N GLU A 22 4.40 -1.56 6.17
CA GLU A 22 4.73 -1.24 4.77
C GLU A 22 3.49 -1.23 3.89
N SER A 23 2.58 -2.20 4.06
CA SER A 23 1.34 -2.24 3.30
C SER A 23 0.45 -1.03 3.58
N LYS A 24 0.37 -0.58 4.85
CA LYS A 24 -0.35 0.65 5.22
C LYS A 24 0.29 1.90 4.58
N ILE A 25 1.61 2.00 4.59
CA ILE A 25 2.33 3.11 3.94
C ILE A 25 2.05 3.11 2.43
N LEU A 26 2.15 1.94 1.77
CA LEU A 26 1.88 1.79 0.35
C LEU A 26 0.44 2.15 -0.01
N HIS A 27 -0.53 1.69 0.79
CA HIS A 27 -1.96 2.03 0.63
C HIS A 27 -2.18 3.55 0.66
N LEU A 28 -1.68 4.23 1.70
CA LEU A 28 -1.83 5.68 1.82
C LEU A 28 -1.15 6.43 0.68
N TYR A 29 0.04 5.99 0.26
CA TYR A 29 0.75 6.57 -0.87
C TYR A 29 0.01 6.38 -2.20
N ALA A 30 -0.50 5.17 -2.44
CA ALA A 30 -1.20 4.84 -3.68
C ALA A 30 -2.54 5.57 -3.80
N THR A 31 -3.20 5.85 -2.67
CA THR A 31 -4.44 6.64 -2.60
C THR A 31 -4.23 8.16 -2.61
N GLY A 32 -2.98 8.62 -2.76
CA GLY A 32 -2.66 10.03 -3.00
C GLY A 32 -2.16 10.81 -1.80
N SER A 33 -1.90 10.16 -0.65
CA SER A 33 -1.30 10.84 0.50
C SER A 33 0.14 11.24 0.21
N THR A 34 0.52 12.44 0.65
CA THR A 34 1.92 12.91 0.62
C THR A 34 2.74 12.17 1.68
N GLN A 35 4.06 12.10 1.52
CA GLN A 35 4.94 11.46 2.50
C GLN A 35 4.84 12.11 3.89
N GLN A 36 4.64 13.43 3.94
CA GLN A 36 4.37 14.16 5.18
C GLN A 36 3.07 13.70 5.85
N ASN A 37 1.98 13.58 5.09
CA ASN A 37 0.70 13.12 5.64
C ASN A 37 0.75 11.65 6.08
N ILE A 38 1.51 10.82 5.36
CA ILE A 38 1.77 9.43 5.75
C ILE A 38 2.54 9.38 7.06
N ALA A 39 3.59 10.19 7.20
CA ALA A 39 4.39 10.30 8.40
C ALA A 39 3.52 10.61 9.63
N LEU A 40 2.63 11.60 9.49
CA LEU A 40 1.64 11.94 10.52
C LEU A 40 0.65 10.80 10.81
N SER A 41 0.13 10.15 9.77
CA SER A 41 -0.87 9.06 9.89
C SER A 41 -0.30 7.78 10.48
N CYS A 42 1.00 7.58 10.36
CA CYS A 42 1.73 6.40 10.85
C CYS A 42 2.53 6.67 12.13
N ASP A 43 2.51 7.91 12.65
CA ASP A 43 3.31 8.36 13.79
C ASP A 43 4.80 8.02 13.66
N ILE A 44 5.38 8.39 12.52
CA ILE A 44 6.80 8.19 12.19
C ILE A 44 7.38 9.43 11.52
N ALA A 45 8.71 9.53 11.47
CA ALA A 45 9.36 10.61 10.74
C ALA A 45 9.21 10.46 9.21
N GLU A 46 9.13 11.56 8.47
CA GLU A 46 9.05 11.55 6.99
C GLU A 46 10.26 10.85 6.36
N VAL A 47 11.45 10.98 6.95
CA VAL A 47 12.66 10.27 6.51
C VAL A 47 12.49 8.75 6.61
N THR A 48 11.75 8.26 7.60
CA THR A 48 11.41 6.85 7.74
C THR A 48 10.44 6.41 6.65
N VAL A 49 9.46 7.25 6.29
CA VAL A 49 8.57 6.98 5.14
C VAL A 49 9.38 6.85 3.86
N LYS A 50 10.32 7.78 3.59
CA LYS A 50 11.21 7.72 2.41
C LYS A 50 12.04 6.44 2.38
N LYS A 51 12.61 6.04 3.52
CA LYS A 51 13.38 4.79 3.66
C LYS A 51 12.51 3.57 3.36
N GLN A 52 11.35 3.47 3.98
CA GLN A 52 10.38 2.38 3.79
C GLN A 52 9.91 2.30 2.33
N MET A 53 9.65 3.44 1.68
CA MET A 53 9.32 3.47 0.26
C MET A 53 10.48 2.97 -0.62
N SER A 54 11.73 3.22 -0.25
CA SER A 54 12.88 2.66 -0.97
C SER A 54 12.97 1.14 -0.78
N GLU A 55 12.83 0.67 0.46
CA GLU A 55 12.86 -0.76 0.77
C GLU A 55 11.73 -1.51 0.04
N MET A 56 10.53 -0.90 -0.06
CA MET A 56 9.44 -1.46 -0.86
C MET A 56 9.77 -1.50 -2.35
N ARG A 57 10.44 -0.48 -2.91
CA ARG A 57 10.88 -0.52 -4.32
C ARG A 57 11.82 -1.69 -4.56
N ASP A 58 12.73 -1.97 -3.64
CA ASP A 58 13.65 -3.09 -3.73
C ASP A 58 12.89 -4.42 -3.66
N LYS A 59 11.91 -4.55 -2.75
CA LYS A 59 11.06 -5.75 -2.64
C LYS A 59 10.23 -6.02 -3.89
N PHE A 60 9.74 -4.98 -4.55
CA PHE A 60 8.97 -5.08 -5.78
C PHE A 60 9.81 -5.01 -7.06
N ASN A 61 11.13 -4.89 -6.93
CA ASN A 61 12.07 -4.75 -8.04
C ASN A 61 11.66 -3.65 -9.04
N CYS A 62 11.34 -2.46 -8.54
CA CYS A 62 10.86 -1.33 -9.35
C CYS A 62 11.72 -0.07 -9.17
N GLY A 63 11.82 0.75 -10.21
CA GLY A 63 12.76 1.87 -10.28
C GLY A 63 12.22 3.18 -9.71
N SER A 64 10.91 3.30 -9.54
CA SER A 64 10.28 4.56 -9.17
C SER A 64 9.11 4.38 -8.20
N SER A 65 8.82 5.43 -7.43
CA SER A 65 7.63 5.43 -6.56
C SER A 65 6.33 5.39 -7.38
N SER A 66 6.34 5.89 -8.62
CA SER A 66 5.19 5.77 -9.52
C SER A 66 4.89 4.30 -9.87
N GLU A 67 5.92 3.48 -10.09
CA GLU A 67 5.77 2.03 -10.30
C GLU A 67 5.22 1.33 -9.07
N LEU A 68 5.63 1.72 -7.84
CA LEU A 68 5.00 1.20 -6.61
C LEU A 68 3.48 1.41 -6.60
N ARG A 69 3.04 2.62 -6.98
CA ARG A 69 1.61 2.94 -7.06
C ARG A 69 0.92 2.09 -8.13
N GLN A 70 1.56 1.89 -9.28
CA GLN A 70 1.01 1.05 -10.34
C GLN A 70 0.86 -0.41 -9.90
N ILE A 71 1.88 -0.99 -9.25
CA ILE A 71 1.84 -2.35 -8.70
C ILE A 71 0.69 -2.51 -7.71
N TYR A 72 0.54 -1.54 -6.80
CA TYR A 72 -0.56 -1.54 -5.84
C TYR A 72 -1.93 -1.55 -6.55
N LEU A 73 -2.13 -0.63 -7.50
CA LEU A 73 -3.39 -0.52 -8.23
C LEU A 73 -3.70 -1.78 -9.03
N CYS A 74 -2.72 -2.35 -9.75
CA CYS A 74 -2.89 -3.58 -10.49
C CYS A 74 -3.32 -4.73 -9.57
N ARG A 75 -2.60 -4.97 -8.46
CA ARG A 75 -2.90 -6.07 -7.54
C ARG A 75 -4.28 -5.94 -6.88
N ILE A 76 -4.72 -4.72 -6.60
CA ILE A 76 -6.06 -4.46 -6.04
C ILE A 76 -7.16 -4.60 -7.11
N LEU A 77 -6.92 -4.14 -8.33
CA LEU A 77 -7.91 -4.16 -9.40
C LEU A 77 -8.10 -5.56 -10.01
N THR A 78 -7.06 -6.39 -10.09
CA THR A 78 -7.15 -7.75 -10.65
C THR A 78 -8.29 -8.58 -10.06
N PRO A 79 -8.44 -8.75 -8.73
CA PRO A 79 -9.55 -9.51 -8.17
C PRO A 79 -10.92 -8.88 -8.46
N ILE A 80 -11.02 -7.54 -8.47
CA ILE A 80 -12.26 -6.81 -8.77
C ILE A 80 -12.69 -7.07 -10.22
N LEU A 81 -11.75 -6.97 -11.16
CA LEU A 81 -11.99 -7.24 -12.58
C LEU A 81 -12.37 -8.70 -12.82
N ASN A 82 -11.70 -9.65 -12.16
CA ASN A 82 -12.04 -11.07 -12.25
C ASN A 82 -13.47 -11.33 -11.77
N LEU A 83 -13.93 -10.66 -10.71
CA LEU A 83 -15.32 -10.78 -10.26
C LEU A 83 -16.29 -10.19 -11.29
N ALA A 84 -15.99 -9.02 -11.85
CA ALA A 84 -16.87 -8.33 -12.80
C ALA A 84 -16.96 -9.00 -14.18
N LEU A 85 -15.93 -9.76 -14.59
CA LEU A 85 -15.89 -10.45 -15.89
C LEU A 85 -16.41 -11.88 -15.83
N ASN A 86 -16.45 -12.50 -14.65
CA ASN A 86 -16.98 -13.86 -14.44
C ASN A 86 -18.40 -13.86 -13.84
N SER A 87 -19.04 -12.68 -13.74
CA SER A 87 -20.41 -12.45 -13.27
C SER A 87 -21.41 -12.34 -14.40
#